data_AF-A0A2E4K2Z4-F1
#
_entry.id   AF-A0A2E4K2Z4-F1
#
_cell.length_a   1.000
_cell.length_b   1.000
_cell.length_c   1.000
_cell.angle_alpha   90.00
_cell.angle_beta   90.00
_cell.angle_gamma   90.00
#
_symmetry.space_group_name_H-M   'P 1'
#
loop_
_entity.id
_entity.type
_entity.pdbx_description
1 polymer ?
#
loop_
_entity_poly.entity_id
_entity_poly.type
_entity_poly.pdbx_seq_one_letter_code
_entity_poly.pdbx_strand_id
1 'polypeptide(L)'
;MSDSEAIDQYQRWLQARLTIAEQIDDPSERLRATLQVESAIHLAIQYRELVELTPDDIAPPFVEVDSPIRILSDEDSVISTTSHDTTICTKCDAEMTQDLEFCPACGEYR
;
A
#
# COMPACT_ATOMS: atom_id res chain seq x y z
N MET A 1 -25.83 9.08 -12.06
CA MET A 1 -26.20 8.11 -13.12
C MET A 1 -25.07 7.11 -13.11
N SER A 2 -25.38 5.89 -12.66
CA SER A 2 -24.40 4.92 -12.18
C SER A 2 -23.73 4.25 -13.37
N ASP A 3 -22.40 4.21 -13.41
CA ASP A 3 -21.62 3.55 -14.48
C ASP A 3 -22.07 2.09 -14.73
N SER A 4 -22.65 1.45 -13.71
CA SER A 4 -23.30 0.13 -13.81
C SER A 4 -24.42 0.06 -14.85
N GLU A 5 -25.25 1.11 -15.00
CA GLU A 5 -26.35 1.13 -15.98
C GLU A 5 -25.83 1.13 -17.43
N ALA A 6 -24.72 1.83 -17.67
CA ALA A 6 -24.08 1.87 -18.99
C ALA A 6 -23.44 0.52 -19.34
N ILE A 7 -22.83 -0.16 -18.35
CA ILE A 7 -22.25 -1.50 -18.52
C ILE A 7 -23.34 -2.52 -18.85
N ASP A 8 -24.49 -2.46 -18.17
CA ASP A 8 -25.64 -3.32 -18.44
C ASP A 8 -26.22 -3.09 -19.84
N GLN A 9 -26.35 -1.83 -20.26
CA GLN A 9 -26.80 -1.49 -21.60
C GLN A 9 -25.84 -2.03 -22.67
N TYR A 10 -24.54 -1.91 -22.43
CA TYR A 10 -23.51 -2.44 -23.33
C TYR A 10 -23.57 -3.98 -23.41
N GLN A 11 -23.73 -4.68 -22.28
CA GLN A 11 -23.88 -6.14 -22.29
C GLN A 11 -25.12 -6.58 -23.07
N ARG A 12 -26.27 -5.92 -22.88
CA ARG A 12 -27.49 -6.22 -23.66
C ARG A 12 -27.29 -6.00 -25.15
N TRP A 13 -26.59 -4.92 -25.52
CA TRP A 13 -26.23 -4.66 -26.91
C TRP A 13 -25.33 -5.78 -27.49
N LEU A 14 -24.34 -6.25 -26.74
CA LEU A 14 -23.48 -7.37 -27.16
C LEU A 14 -24.27 -8.67 -27.34
N GLN A 15 -25.25 -8.95 -26.47
CA GLN A 15 -26.12 -10.12 -26.61
C GLN A 15 -26.98 -10.05 -27.88
N ALA A 16 -27.53 -8.86 -28.21
CA ALA A 16 -28.21 -8.66 -29.48
C ALA A 16 -27.23 -8.81 -30.67
N ARG A 17 -26.00 -8.30 -30.54
CA ARG A 17 -24.96 -8.45 -31.56
C ARG A 17 -24.58 -9.92 -31.82
N LEU A 18 -24.59 -10.76 -30.79
CA LEU A 18 -24.33 -12.20 -30.91
C LEU A 18 -25.38 -12.86 -31.81
N THR A 19 -26.67 -12.58 -31.60
CA THR A 19 -27.74 -13.12 -32.45
C THR A 19 -27.62 -12.70 -33.92
N ILE A 20 -27.05 -11.52 -34.18
CA ILE A 20 -26.77 -11.05 -35.55
C ILE A 20 -25.56 -11.80 -36.13
N ALA A 21 -24.52 -12.04 -35.32
CA ALA A 21 -23.33 -12.76 -35.77
C ALA A 21 -23.65 -14.22 -36.15
N GLU A 22 -24.56 -14.88 -35.43
CA GLU A 22 -25.00 -16.26 -35.72
C GLU A 22 -25.72 -16.40 -37.07
N GLN A 23 -26.28 -15.30 -37.59
CA GLN A 23 -26.99 -15.27 -38.87
C GLN A 23 -26.07 -15.03 -40.08
N ILE A 24 -24.76 -14.88 -39.87
CA ILE A 24 -23.81 -14.70 -40.97
C ILE A 24 -23.76 -15.99 -41.81
N ASP A 25 -23.89 -15.83 -43.14
CA ASP A 25 -23.93 -16.94 -44.10
C ASP A 25 -22.58 -17.68 -44.18
N ASP A 26 -21.47 -16.93 -44.29
CA ASP A 26 -20.13 -17.51 -44.37
C ASP A 26 -19.73 -18.13 -43.02
N PRO A 27 -19.42 -19.44 -42.97
CA PRO A 27 -19.14 -20.12 -41.70
C PRO A 27 -17.85 -19.62 -41.03
N SER A 28 -16.86 -19.16 -41.80
CA SER A 28 -15.57 -18.70 -41.23
C SER A 28 -15.71 -17.32 -40.62
N GLU A 29 -16.45 -16.43 -41.29
CA GLU A 29 -16.81 -15.11 -40.81
C GLU A 29 -17.73 -15.20 -39.59
N ARG A 30 -18.76 -16.05 -39.65
CA ARG A 30 -19.65 -16.34 -38.52
C ARG A 30 -18.86 -16.75 -37.29
N LEU A 31 -17.96 -17.72 -37.44
CA LEU A 31 -17.13 -18.19 -36.33
C LEU A 31 -16.27 -17.05 -35.75
N ARG A 32 -15.59 -16.28 -36.60
CA ARG A 32 -14.75 -15.16 -36.16
C ARG A 32 -15.55 -14.11 -35.41
N ALA A 33 -16.70 -13.70 -35.96
CA ALA A 33 -17.57 -12.69 -35.37
C ALA A 33 -18.17 -13.19 -34.03
N THR A 34 -18.62 -14.44 -33.98
CA THR A 34 -19.17 -15.06 -32.77
C THR A 34 -18.13 -15.06 -31.64
N LEU A 35 -16.92 -15.57 -31.90
CA LEU A 35 -15.83 -15.61 -30.92
C LEU A 35 -15.46 -14.21 -30.40
N GLN A 36 -15.44 -13.21 -31.30
CA GLN A 36 -15.15 -11.83 -30.91
C GLN A 36 -16.23 -11.27 -29.98
N VAL A 37 -17.50 -11.49 -30.30
CA VAL A 37 -18.62 -11.01 -29.49
C VAL A 37 -18.68 -11.75 -28.14
N GLU A 38 -18.48 -13.07 -28.11
CA GLU A 38 -18.41 -13.86 -26.88
C GLU A 38 -17.26 -13.41 -25.97
N SER A 39 -16.08 -13.16 -26.53
CA SER A 39 -14.95 -12.62 -25.78
C SER A 39 -15.28 -11.25 -25.18
N ALA A 40 -15.95 -10.38 -25.94
CA ALA A 40 -16.38 -9.07 -25.45
C ALA A 40 -17.44 -9.18 -24.33
N ILE A 41 -18.39 -10.12 -24.44
CA ILE A 41 -19.38 -10.39 -23.39
C ILE A 41 -18.69 -10.85 -22.11
N HIS A 42 -17.73 -11.77 -22.22
CA HIS A 42 -17.00 -12.26 -21.06
C HIS A 42 -16.24 -11.14 -20.33
N LEU A 43 -15.53 -10.30 -21.07
CA LEU A 43 -14.81 -9.16 -20.50
C LEU A 43 -15.76 -8.12 -19.88
N ALA A 44 -16.94 -7.88 -20.48
CA ALA A 44 -17.93 -6.97 -19.92
C ALA A 44 -18.48 -7.48 -18.57
N ILE A 45 -18.70 -8.79 -18.43
CA ILE A 45 -19.12 -9.41 -17.18
C ILE A 45 -18.04 -9.25 -16.10
N GLN A 46 -16.79 -9.58 -16.42
CA GLN A 46 -15.66 -9.40 -15.49
C GLN A 46 -15.49 -7.95 -15.05
N TYR A 47 -15.64 -7.00 -15.99
CA TYR A 47 -15.54 -5.59 -15.67
C TYR A 47 -16.67 -5.12 -14.74
N ARG A 48 -17.91 -5.60 -14.96
CA ARG A 48 -19.03 -5.30 -14.06
C ARG A 48 -18.75 -5.81 -12.65
N GLU A 49 -18.29 -7.05 -12.52
CA GLU A 49 -17.91 -7.63 -11.22
C GLU A 49 -16.83 -6.80 -10.53
N LEU A 50 -15.80 -6.35 -11.27
CA LEU A 50 -14.74 -5.49 -10.74
C LEU A 50 -15.27 -4.14 -10.22
N VAL A 51 -16.23 -3.54 -10.92
CA VAL A 51 -16.84 -2.26 -10.53
C VAL A 51 -17.74 -2.42 -9.30
N GLU A 52 -18.33 -3.60 -9.10
CA GLU A 52 -19.17 -3.92 -7.95
C GLU A 52 -18.35 -4.26 -6.68
N LEU A 53 -17.05 -4.56 -6.82
CA LEU A 53 -16.18 -4.83 -5.66
C LEU A 53 -16.09 -3.61 -4.74
N THR A 54 -16.35 -3.85 -3.46
CA THR A 54 -16.10 -2.90 -2.39
C THR A 54 -14.75 -3.17 -1.72
N PRO A 55 -14.19 -2.22 -0.95
CA PRO A 55 -12.97 -2.46 -0.18
C PRO A 55 -13.05 -3.65 0.77
N ASP A 56 -14.25 -4.01 1.22
CA ASP A 56 -14.48 -5.18 2.08
C ASP A 56 -14.37 -6.52 1.31
N ASP A 57 -14.57 -6.49 -0.01
CA ASP A 57 -14.43 -7.67 -0.88
C ASP A 57 -12.95 -7.94 -1.25
N ILE A 58 -12.06 -6.99 -1.00
CA ILE A 58 -10.64 -7.07 -1.34
C ILE A 58 -9.83 -7.21 -0.05
N ALA A 59 -9.13 -8.33 0.10
CA ALA A 59 -8.24 -8.51 1.24
C ALA A 59 -7.22 -7.37 1.33
N PRO A 60 -7.01 -6.77 2.51
CA PRO A 60 -6.06 -5.68 2.66
C PRO A 60 -4.66 -6.14 2.22
N PRO A 61 -3.93 -5.33 1.43
CA PRO A 61 -2.63 -5.71 0.88
C PRO A 61 -1.56 -5.88 1.95
N PHE A 62 -1.81 -5.40 3.16
CA PHE A 62 -0.90 -5.48 4.30
C PHE A 62 -1.49 -6.41 5.36
N VAL A 63 -0.66 -7.32 5.85
CA VAL A 63 -0.96 -8.12 7.04
C VAL A 63 -0.63 -7.28 8.26
N GLU A 64 -1.61 -6.99 9.10
CA GLU A 64 -1.36 -6.39 10.41
C GLU A 64 -0.61 -7.41 11.27
N VAL A 65 0.59 -7.04 11.73
CA VAL A 65 1.40 -7.88 12.60
C VAL A 65 1.24 -7.36 14.02
N ASP A 66 0.55 -8.12 14.87
CA ASP A 66 0.23 -7.73 16.25
C ASP A 66 1.45 -7.56 17.17
N SER A 67 2.63 -8.00 16.74
CA SER A 67 3.85 -7.86 17.54
C SER A 67 5.08 -7.53 16.69
N PRO A 68 5.99 -6.67 17.22
CA PRO A 68 7.27 -6.45 16.59
C PRO A 68 8.04 -7.78 16.53
N ILE A 69 8.46 -8.19 15.33
CA ILE A 69 9.26 -9.41 15.07
C ILE A 69 10.63 -9.34 15.77
N ARG A 70 11.04 -8.16 16.26
CA ARG A 70 12.19 -8.02 17.14
C ARG A 70 11.80 -8.44 18.55
N ILE A 71 12.04 -9.70 18.88
CA ILE A 71 12.21 -10.15 20.27
C ILE A 71 13.50 -9.47 20.76
N LEU A 72 13.35 -8.30 21.38
CA LEU A 72 14.40 -7.81 22.27
C LEU A 72 14.35 -8.74 23.47
N SER A 73 15.29 -9.68 23.55
CA SER A 73 15.57 -10.34 24.82
C SER A 73 15.92 -9.24 25.82
N ASP A 74 15.07 -9.08 26.84
CA ASP A 74 15.23 -8.13 27.94
C ASP A 74 16.51 -8.43 28.73
N GLU A 75 17.68 -8.07 28.19
CA GLU A 75 18.95 -8.08 28.95
C GLU A 75 19.80 -6.83 28.74
N ASP A 76 19.38 -5.87 27.91
CA ASP A 76 20.01 -4.55 27.84
C ASP A 76 18.96 -3.47 27.99
N SER A 77 18.50 -3.32 29.24
CA SER A 77 17.78 -2.14 29.70
C SER A 77 18.55 -0.89 29.28
N VAL A 78 17.94 -0.09 28.42
CA VAL A 78 18.36 1.30 28.16
C VAL A 78 18.38 2.05 29.49
N ILE A 79 19.58 2.17 30.05
CA ILE A 79 19.88 2.94 31.24
C ILE A 79 19.45 4.37 30.92
N SER A 80 18.38 4.82 31.58
CA SER A 80 18.03 6.24 31.61
C SER A 80 19.16 6.96 32.34
N THR A 81 20.06 7.59 31.60
CA THR A 81 21.16 8.41 32.13
C THR A 81 20.59 9.75 32.63
N THR A 82 19.93 9.73 33.77
CA THR A 82 19.65 10.94 34.55
C THR A 82 20.49 10.94 35.82
N SER A 83 21.77 11.27 35.67
CA SER A 83 22.62 11.74 36.76
C SER A 83 23.71 12.64 36.18
N HIS A 84 23.34 13.87 35.82
CA HIS A 84 24.33 14.90 35.48
C HIS A 84 24.94 15.44 36.78
N ASP A 85 26.05 14.86 37.23
CA ASP A 85 26.94 15.53 38.19
C ASP A 85 27.79 16.54 37.40
N THR A 86 27.34 17.78 37.35
CA THR A 86 28.06 18.89 36.70
C THR A 86 29.27 19.30 37.54
N THR A 87 30.46 19.32 36.93
CA THR A 87 31.67 19.87 37.54
C THR A 87 31.99 21.22 36.93
N ILE A 88 32.49 22.17 37.72
CA ILE A 88 32.78 23.54 37.25
C ILE A 88 34.25 23.63 36.80
N CYS A 89 34.50 24.32 35.68
CA CYS A 89 35.85 24.55 35.15
C CYS A 89 36.64 25.51 36.04
N THR A 90 37.83 25.11 36.48
CA THR A 90 38.70 25.90 37.37
C THR A 90 39.25 27.20 36.77
N LYS A 91 39.18 27.36 35.44
CA LYS A 91 39.76 28.51 34.73
C LYS A 91 38.75 29.59 34.36
N CYS A 92 37.51 29.21 34.05
CA CYS A 92 36.51 30.13 33.52
C CYS A 92 35.14 30.01 34.21
N ASP A 93 35.06 29.17 35.25
CA ASP A 93 33.86 28.90 36.05
C ASP A 93 32.62 28.44 35.25
N ALA A 94 32.82 28.01 34.00
CA ALA A 94 31.77 27.43 33.18
C ALA A 94 31.46 25.99 33.62
N GLU A 95 30.19 25.60 33.52
CA GLU A 95 29.75 24.22 33.76
C GLU A 95 30.36 23.26 32.72
N MET A 96 31.03 22.21 33.21
CA MET A 96 31.61 21.15 32.38
C MET A 96 30.77 19.88 32.48
N THR A 97 30.52 19.29 31.31
CA THR A 97 29.94 17.95 31.19
C THR A 97 31.00 16.90 31.56
N GLN A 98 30.65 15.91 32.37
CA GLN A 98 31.58 14.85 32.81
C GLN A 98 32.15 14.00 31.67
N ASP A 99 31.43 13.90 30.55
CA ASP A 99 31.84 13.12 29.38
C ASP A 99 32.93 13.81 28.53
N LEU A 100 33.35 15.02 28.90
CA LEU A 100 34.37 15.78 28.18
C LEU A 100 35.57 16.05 29.09
N GLU A 101 36.76 15.64 28.63
CA GLU A 101 38.03 15.89 29.32
C GLU A 101 38.52 17.34 29.17
N PHE A 102 37.77 18.19 28.44
CA PHE A 102 38.10 19.59 28.19
C PHE A 102 36.88 20.50 28.33
N CYS A 103 37.12 21.75 28.72
CA CYS A 103 36.09 22.76 28.89
C CYS A 103 35.65 23.30 27.51
N PRO A 104 34.37 23.18 27.14
CA PRO A 104 33.89 23.66 25.84
C PRO A 104 33.88 25.20 25.70
N ALA A 105 33.93 25.94 26.82
CA ALA A 105 33.91 27.40 26.80
C ALA A 105 35.30 28.03 26.60
N CYS A 106 36.36 27.41 27.14
CA CYS A 106 37.71 28.00 27.13
C CYS A 106 38.81 27.06 26.59
N GLY A 107 38.49 25.79 26.33
CA GLY A 107 39.41 24.80 25.79
C GLY A 107 40.44 24.24 26.79
N GLU A 108 40.32 24.58 28.08
CA GLU A 108 41.22 24.04 29.12
C GLU A 108 40.85 22.59 29.45
N TYR A 109 41.84 21.71 29.55
CA TYR A 109 41.63 20.33 29.97
C TYR A 109 41.42 20.24 31.48
N ARG A 110 40.71 19.21 31.93
CA ARG A 110 40.46 18.94 33.35
C ARG A 110 41.75 18.70 34.14
#